data_AF-E6MEV4-F1
#
_entry.id   AF-E6MEV4-F1
#
_cell.length_a   1.000
_cell.length_b   1.000
_cell.length_c   1.000
_cell.angle_alpha   90.00
_cell.angle_beta   90.00
_cell.angle_gamma   90.00
#
_symmetry.space_group_name_H-M   'P 1'
#
loop_
_entity.id
_entity.type
_entity.pdbx_description
1 polymer ?
#
loop_
_entity_poly.entity_id
_entity_poly.type
_entity_poly.pdbx_seq_one_letter_code
_entity_poly.pdbx_strand_id
1 'polypeptide(L)'
;MKYINEKVAYLKGLSEGMKLAEASDEGKMIGQLLDVLEDICDALDGVTEAHDDLQDYVEMIDDDLTDMEDFLIDIADENIAFEDEDDETDDSLDMIDTEDEDDENDDIYEVECPHCGHVYLADFESFEADDVICPECDTKFSLNEETIERLKQAEDDSHHPEEE
;
A
#
# COMPACT_ATOMS: atom_id res chain seq x y z
N MET A 1 6.13 15.11 20.24
CA MET A 1 7.56 15.24 19.89
C MET A 1 8.42 15.85 20.99
N LYS A 2 8.12 17.06 21.49
CA LYS A 2 8.89 17.74 22.55
C LYS A 2 9.32 16.89 23.76
N TYR A 3 8.46 15.98 24.23
CA TYR A 3 8.76 15.12 25.37
C TYR A 3 9.93 14.15 25.15
N ILE A 4 10.13 13.66 23.93
CA ILE A 4 11.25 12.75 23.62
C ILE A 4 12.55 13.57 23.52
N ASN A 5 12.49 14.72 22.85
CA ASN A 5 13.61 15.64 22.71
C ASN A 5 14.13 16.11 24.09
N GLU A 6 13.23 16.47 25.01
CA GLU A 6 13.56 16.82 26.40
C GLU A 6 14.25 15.68 27.17
N LYS A 7 13.83 14.42 26.93
CA LYS A 7 14.43 13.25 27.57
C LYS A 7 15.83 12.96 27.03
N VAL A 8 16.02 13.02 25.71
CA VAL A 8 17.31 12.79 25.08
C VAL A 8 18.29 13.87 25.52
N ALA A 9 17.88 15.14 25.52
CA ALA A 9 18.68 16.26 26.03
C ALA A 9 19.04 16.09 27.53
N TYR A 10 18.10 15.65 28.36
CA TYR A 10 18.37 15.36 29.77
C TYR A 10 19.41 14.24 29.95
N LEU A 11 19.27 13.14 29.21
CA LEU A 11 20.21 12.01 29.26
C LEU A 11 21.60 12.40 28.75
N LYS A 12 21.68 13.21 27.69
CA LYS A 12 22.93 13.75 27.16
C LYS A 12 23.64 14.61 28.20
N GLY A 13 22.95 15.58 28.80
CA GLY A 13 23.49 16.43 29.86
C GLY A 13 23.90 15.66 31.12
N LEU A 14 23.16 14.61 31.49
CA LEU A 14 23.54 13.72 32.59
C LEU A 14 24.83 12.95 32.27
N SER A 15 24.96 12.43 31.04
CA SER A 15 26.15 11.68 30.61
C SER A 15 27.41 12.56 30.61
N GLU A 16 27.28 13.82 30.18
CA GLU A 16 28.35 14.81 30.18
C GLU A 16 28.74 15.21 31.61
N GLY A 17 27.76 15.45 32.48
CA GLY A 17 27.99 15.78 33.89
C GLY A 17 28.69 14.67 34.67
N MET A 18 28.43 13.40 34.31
CA MET A 18 29.09 12.23 34.88
C MET A 18 30.44 11.92 34.22
N LYS A 19 30.82 12.62 33.15
CA LYS A 19 32.00 12.35 32.32
C LYS A 19 32.06 10.90 31.84
N LEU A 20 30.91 10.36 31.45
CA LEU A 20 30.76 8.94 31.13
C LEU A 20 31.72 8.52 30.00
N ALA A 21 31.85 9.35 28.97
CA ALA A 21 32.74 9.11 27.83
C ALA A 21 34.24 9.08 28.19
N GLU A 22 34.64 9.69 29.31
CA GLU A 22 36.02 9.65 29.81
C GLU A 22 36.27 8.46 30.75
N ALA A 23 35.20 7.83 31.26
CA ALA A 23 35.27 6.82 32.30
C ALA A 23 35.58 5.41 31.76
N SER A 24 35.06 5.04 30.60
CA SER A 24 35.31 3.73 29.97
C SER A 24 34.99 3.73 28.46
N ASP A 25 35.37 2.65 27.77
CA ASP A 25 35.04 2.49 26.34
C ASP A 25 33.53 2.28 26.13
N GLU A 26 32.82 1.65 27.07
CA GLU A 26 31.35 1.59 27.08
C GLU A 26 30.74 2.98 27.24
N GLY A 27 31.35 3.85 28.05
CA GLY A 27 30.91 5.24 28.21
C GLY A 27 31.05 6.06 26.92
N LYS A 28 32.10 5.81 26.12
CA LYS A 28 32.23 6.42 24.78
C LYS A 28 31.15 5.94 23.82
N MET A 29 30.84 4.64 23.83
CA MET A 29 29.76 4.07 23.02
C MET A 29 28.41 4.70 23.39
N ILE A 30 28.11 4.85 24.69
CA ILE A 30 26.89 5.50 25.17
C ILE A 30 26.83 6.96 24.72
N GLY A 31 27.94 7.68 24.73
CA GLY A 31 28.01 9.05 24.20
C GLY A 31 27.62 9.12 22.73
N GLN A 32 28.20 8.26 21.89
CA GLN A 32 27.83 8.20 20.47
C GLN A 32 26.38 7.76 20.24
N LEU A 33 25.85 6.87 21.07
CA LEU A 33 24.44 6.47 21.00
C LEU A 33 23.51 7.65 21.31
N LEU A 34 23.88 8.50 22.28
CA LEU A 34 23.11 9.71 22.60
C LEU A 34 23.15 10.74 21.48
N ASP A 35 24.28 10.87 20.77
CA ASP A 35 24.38 11.72 19.58
C ASP A 35 23.46 11.23 18.46
N VAL A 36 23.48 9.92 18.16
CA VAL A 36 22.57 9.33 17.16
C VAL A 36 21.09 9.52 17.56
N LEU A 37 20.77 9.43 18.86
CA LEU A 37 19.41 9.67 19.33
C LEU A 37 18.98 11.13 19.15
N GLU A 38 19.90 12.10 19.26
CA GLU A 38 19.62 13.50 18.96
C GLU A 38 19.35 13.69 17.46
N ASP A 39 20.19 13.11 16.59
CA ASP A 39 19.98 13.14 15.14
C ASP A 39 18.62 12.53 14.75
N ILE A 40 18.20 11.45 15.41
CA ILE A 40 16.88 10.83 15.20
C ILE A 40 15.75 11.76 15.64
N CYS A 41 15.92 12.49 16.75
CA CYS A 41 14.91 13.45 17.20
C CYS A 41 14.72 14.58 16.20
N ASP A 42 15.82 15.13 15.68
CA ASP A 42 15.80 16.19 14.68
C ASP A 42 15.16 15.72 13.35
N ALA A 43 15.53 14.52 12.89
CA ALA A 43 14.95 13.93 11.69
C ALA A 43 13.44 13.70 11.86
N LEU A 44 13.01 13.23 13.03
CA LEU A 44 11.60 13.00 13.32
C LEU A 44 10.83 14.34 13.40
N ASP A 45 11.43 15.41 13.93
CA ASP A 45 10.80 16.74 13.96
C ASP A 45 10.52 17.22 12.53
N GLY A 46 11.47 17.04 11.61
CA GLY A 46 11.27 17.34 10.19
C GLY A 46 10.19 16.48 9.52
N VAL A 47 10.07 15.20 9.89
CA VAL A 47 8.98 14.33 9.41
C VAL A 47 7.62 14.81 9.93
N THR A 48 7.57 15.31 11.18
CA THR A 48 6.32 15.81 11.76
C THR A 48 5.84 17.07 11.02
N GLU A 49 6.75 18.00 10.72
CA GLU A 49 6.43 19.20 9.93
C GLU A 49 5.93 18.84 8.54
N ALA A 50 6.61 17.92 7.84
CA ALA A 50 6.16 17.47 6.52
C ALA A 50 4.80 16.73 6.57
N HIS A 51 4.51 16.03 7.66
CA HIS A 51 3.20 15.38 7.87
C HIS A 51 2.10 16.41 8.11
N ASP A 52 2.36 17.46 8.89
CA ASP A 52 1.42 18.55 9.11
C ASP A 52 1.11 19.27 7.77
N ASP A 53 2.13 19.54 6.95
CA ASP A 53 1.95 20.10 5.59
C ASP A 53 1.09 19.18 4.69
N LEU A 54 1.33 17.86 4.74
CA LEU A 54 0.54 16.88 3.98
C LEU A 54 -0.92 16.85 4.43
N GLN A 55 -1.18 16.99 5.74
CA GLN A 55 -2.54 17.07 6.24
C GLN A 55 -3.27 18.28 5.66
N ASP A 56 -2.62 19.45 5.62
CA ASP A 56 -3.19 20.65 5.00
C ASP A 56 -3.52 20.42 3.52
N TYR A 57 -2.63 19.76 2.76
CA TYR A 57 -2.92 19.42 1.34
C TYR A 57 -4.10 18.46 1.19
N VAL A 58 -4.24 17.47 2.07
CA VAL A 58 -5.35 16.52 2.03
C VAL A 58 -6.67 17.22 2.35
N GLU A 59 -6.68 18.12 3.32
CA GLU A 59 -7.86 18.95 3.64
C GLU A 59 -8.26 19.82 2.44
N MET A 60 -7.30 20.41 1.73
CA MET A 60 -7.60 21.17 0.49
C MET A 60 -8.23 20.30 -0.61
N ILE A 61 -7.75 19.06 -0.77
CA ILE A 61 -8.32 18.13 -1.75
C ILE A 61 -9.75 17.74 -1.36
N ASP A 62 -10.01 17.50 -0.08
CA ASP A 62 -11.35 17.16 0.43
C ASP A 62 -12.34 18.30 0.20
N ASP A 63 -11.93 19.54 0.46
CA ASP A 63 -12.71 20.74 0.16
C ASP A 63 -13.01 20.87 -1.34
N ASP A 64 -11.99 20.72 -2.21
CA ASP A 64 -12.15 20.79 -3.67
C ASP A 64 -13.10 19.70 -4.20
N LEU A 65 -13.01 18.48 -3.65
CA LEU A 65 -13.89 17.36 -4.02
C LEU A 65 -15.33 17.63 -3.57
N THR A 66 -15.53 18.18 -2.37
CA THR A 66 -16.85 18.58 -1.89
C THR A 66 -17.48 19.62 -2.82
N ASP A 67 -16.73 20.65 -3.23
CA ASP A 67 -17.20 21.66 -4.17
C ASP A 67 -17.59 21.04 -5.53
N MET A 68 -16.82 20.04 -6.00
CA MET A 68 -17.13 19.31 -7.23
C MET A 68 -18.38 18.44 -7.09
N GLU A 69 -18.56 17.76 -5.96
CA GLU A 69 -19.75 16.94 -5.68
C GLU A 69 -21.01 17.80 -5.68
N ASP A 70 -20.98 18.95 -4.98
CA ASP A 70 -22.09 19.90 -4.95
C ASP A 70 -22.43 20.41 -6.37
N PHE A 71 -21.42 20.74 -7.18
CA PHE A 71 -21.62 21.17 -8.56
C PHE A 71 -22.28 20.09 -9.44
N LEU A 72 -21.90 18.82 -9.26
CA LEU A 72 -22.50 17.71 -10.00
C LEU A 72 -23.95 17.46 -9.57
N ILE A 73 -24.25 17.58 -8.27
CA ILE A 73 -25.61 17.48 -7.75
C ILE A 73 -26.49 18.58 -8.34
N ASP A 74 -26.01 19.83 -8.37
CA ASP A 74 -26.74 20.95 -8.96
C ASP A 74 -27.06 20.72 -10.45
N ILE A 75 -26.12 20.17 -11.23
CA ILE A 75 -26.36 19.79 -12.64
C ILE A 75 -27.34 18.64 -12.76
N ALA A 76 -27.23 17.63 -11.89
CA ALA A 76 -28.12 16.48 -11.89
C ALA A 76 -29.55 16.95 -11.61
N ASP A 77 -29.76 17.77 -10.58
CA ASP A 77 -31.07 18.33 -10.20
C ASP A 77 -31.66 19.25 -11.29
N GLU A 78 -30.83 20.05 -11.99
CA GLU A 78 -31.30 20.83 -13.16
C GLU A 78 -31.65 19.95 -14.38
N ASN A 79 -31.09 18.74 -14.49
CA ASN A 79 -31.41 17.76 -15.53
C ASN A 79 -32.57 16.80 -15.16
N ILE A 80 -33.15 16.89 -13.95
CA ILE A 80 -34.41 16.19 -13.59
C ILE A 80 -35.61 17.02 -14.09
N ALA A 81 -35.66 17.21 -15.40
CA ALA A 81 -36.82 17.72 -16.14
C ALA A 81 -37.08 16.89 -17.42
N PHE A 82 -36.65 15.62 -17.43
CA PHE A 82 -37.29 14.61 -18.27
C PHE A 82 -38.45 14.01 -17.47
N GLU A 83 -39.51 14.80 -17.31
CA GLU A 83 -40.84 14.21 -17.13
C GLU A 83 -41.19 13.54 -18.46
N ASP A 84 -41.32 12.22 -18.46
CA ASP A 84 -42.43 11.62 -19.17
C ASP A 84 -43.11 10.63 -18.20
N GLU A 85 -44.34 11.01 -17.83
CA GLU A 85 -45.35 10.14 -17.25
C GLU A 85 -45.58 8.93 -18.17
N ASP A 86 -45.86 7.77 -17.57
CA ASP A 86 -46.10 6.44 -18.19
C ASP A 86 -44.86 5.69 -18.71
N ASP A 87 -44.21 4.93 -17.83
CA ASP A 87 -43.99 3.51 -18.16
C ASP A 87 -43.91 2.66 -16.89
N GLU A 88 -44.79 1.65 -16.78
CA GLU A 88 -44.60 0.54 -15.86
C GLU A 88 -43.50 -0.39 -16.41
N THR A 89 -42.26 0.09 -16.45
CA THR A 89 -41.07 -0.71 -16.73
C THR A 89 -40.19 -0.67 -15.47
N ASP A 90 -40.40 -1.64 -14.60
CA ASP A 90 -39.49 -2.78 -14.42
C ASP A 90 -38.17 -2.34 -13.78
N ASP A 91 -38.03 -2.70 -12.49
CA ASP A 91 -36.83 -2.57 -11.64
C ASP A 91 -35.62 -3.26 -12.30
N SER A 92 -35.06 -2.64 -13.35
CA SER A 92 -33.84 -3.07 -14.03
C SER A 92 -32.87 -1.90 -14.09
N LEU A 93 -32.52 -1.41 -12.91
CA LEU A 93 -31.28 -0.67 -12.69
C LEU A 93 -30.12 -1.67 -12.51
N ASP A 94 -30.10 -2.72 -13.33
CA ASP A 94 -29.06 -3.73 -13.39
C ASP A 94 -28.18 -3.49 -14.61
N MET A 95 -26.89 -3.37 -14.32
CA MET A 95 -25.76 -3.50 -15.25
C MET A 95 -25.56 -2.35 -16.25
N ILE A 96 -24.69 -1.40 -15.87
CA ILE A 96 -23.69 -0.90 -16.83
C ILE A 96 -22.90 -2.15 -17.24
N ASP A 97 -23.28 -2.70 -18.39
CA ASP A 97 -22.49 -3.64 -19.16
C ASP A 97 -21.38 -2.83 -19.84
N THR A 98 -20.34 -2.52 -19.07
CA THR A 98 -19.01 -2.39 -19.67
C THR A 98 -18.66 -3.79 -20.13
N GLU A 99 -19.03 -4.11 -21.37
CA GLU A 99 -18.44 -5.22 -22.11
C GLU A 99 -16.92 -4.99 -22.07
N ASP A 100 -16.29 -5.67 -21.13
CA ASP A 100 -14.85 -5.84 -20.98
C ASP A 100 -14.33 -6.46 -22.28
N GLU A 101 -14.02 -5.63 -23.27
CA GLU A 101 -13.04 -5.96 -24.30
C GLU A 101 -11.64 -5.85 -23.68
N ASP A 102 -11.30 -6.76 -22.78
CA ASP A 102 -9.91 -7.10 -22.42
C ASP A 102 -9.88 -8.60 -22.03
N ASP A 103 -10.20 -9.45 -23.01
CA ASP A 103 -9.90 -10.89 -23.02
C ASP A 103 -8.40 -11.13 -23.27
N GLU A 104 -7.57 -10.54 -22.42
CA GLU A 104 -6.17 -10.95 -22.21
C GLU A 104 -6.09 -11.42 -20.76
N ASN A 105 -6.68 -12.59 -20.51
CA ASN A 105 -6.49 -13.36 -19.28
C ASN A 105 -5.03 -13.82 -19.21
N ASP A 106 -4.11 -12.91 -18.90
CA ASP A 106 -2.80 -13.26 -18.37
C ASP A 106 -3.05 -13.92 -17.02
N ASP A 107 -2.94 -15.25 -16.96
CA ASP A 107 -3.11 -16.05 -15.74
C ASP A 107 -2.00 -15.68 -14.72
N ILE A 108 -2.25 -14.62 -13.96
CA ILE A 108 -1.37 -14.07 -12.94
C ILE A 108 -1.77 -14.66 -11.58
N TYR A 109 -0.82 -15.33 -10.93
CA TYR A 109 -1.02 -15.97 -9.63
C TYR A 109 -0.21 -15.32 -8.51
N GLU A 110 -0.77 -15.33 -7.30
CA GLU A 110 -0.10 -14.90 -6.08
C GLU A 110 0.82 -16.02 -5.56
N VAL A 111 2.13 -15.75 -5.53
CA VAL A 111 3.17 -16.70 -5.12
C VAL A 111 3.99 -16.16 -3.97
N GLU A 112 4.14 -16.98 -2.94
CA GLU A 112 5.05 -16.72 -1.82
C GLU A 112 6.44 -17.28 -2.12
N CYS A 113 7.47 -16.43 -2.06
CA CYS A 113 8.85 -16.85 -2.21
C CYS A 113 9.29 -17.75 -1.03
N PRO A 114 9.75 -18.98 -1.25
CA PRO A 114 10.16 -19.89 -0.17
C PRO A 114 11.47 -19.47 0.51
N HIS A 115 12.21 -18.52 -0.07
CA HIS A 115 13.50 -18.08 0.45
C HIS A 115 13.40 -16.85 1.36
N CYS A 116 12.54 -15.89 1.02
CA CYS A 116 12.37 -14.66 1.81
C CYS A 116 10.95 -14.45 2.37
N GLY A 117 9.96 -15.25 1.97
CA GLY A 117 8.56 -15.11 2.38
C GLY A 117 7.83 -13.94 1.73
N HIS A 118 8.42 -13.30 0.72
CA HIS A 118 7.76 -12.21 -0.01
C HIS A 118 6.69 -12.75 -0.95
N VAL A 119 5.48 -12.21 -0.85
CA VAL A 119 4.34 -12.58 -1.68
C VAL A 119 4.24 -11.61 -2.86
N TYR A 120 4.20 -12.13 -4.09
CA TYR A 120 4.14 -11.32 -5.31
C TYR A 120 3.33 -12.01 -6.41
N LEU A 121 2.90 -11.21 -7.38
CA LEU A 121 2.13 -11.66 -8.53
C LEU A 121 3.08 -12.11 -9.66
N ALA A 122 2.84 -13.27 -10.23
CA ALA A 122 3.65 -13.85 -11.32
C ALA A 122 2.77 -14.58 -12.34
N ASP A 123 3.16 -14.50 -13.60
CA ASP A 123 2.52 -15.09 -14.78
C ASP A 123 2.78 -16.60 -14.88
N PHE A 124 1.78 -17.36 -15.31
CA PHE A 124 1.88 -18.83 -15.42
C PHE A 124 3.01 -19.29 -16.37
N GLU A 125 3.21 -18.57 -17.47
CA GLU A 125 4.23 -18.89 -18.48
C GLU A 125 5.66 -18.88 -17.92
N SER A 126 5.95 -18.02 -16.93
CA SER A 126 7.26 -17.96 -16.28
C SER A 126 7.57 -19.22 -15.46
N PHE A 127 6.56 -19.97 -15.02
CA PHE A 127 6.73 -21.24 -14.29
C PHE A 127 7.02 -22.42 -15.22
N GLU A 128 6.44 -22.45 -16.42
CA GLU A 128 6.73 -23.50 -17.41
C GLU A 128 8.15 -23.41 -17.97
N ALA A 129 8.72 -22.20 -17.98
CA ALA A 129 10.09 -21.93 -18.39
C ALA A 129 11.14 -22.12 -17.26
N ASP A 130 10.72 -22.43 -16.02
CA ASP A 130 11.58 -22.60 -14.84
C ASP A 130 12.42 -21.34 -14.50
N ASP A 131 11.89 -20.16 -14.83
CA ASP A 131 12.62 -18.88 -14.85
C ASP A 131 12.05 -17.83 -13.88
N VAL A 132 11.38 -18.29 -12.81
CA VAL A 132 10.78 -17.40 -11.79
C VAL A 132 11.85 -16.85 -10.85
N ILE A 133 11.99 -15.53 -10.86
CA ILE A 133 12.91 -14.77 -9.99
C ILE A 133 12.09 -13.96 -9.00
N CYS A 134 12.37 -14.10 -7.71
CA CYS A 134 11.75 -13.25 -6.70
C CYS A 134 12.27 -11.80 -6.84
N PRO A 135 11.40 -10.78 -6.95
CA PRO A 135 11.82 -9.39 -7.10
C PRO A 135 12.54 -8.83 -5.86
N GLU A 136 12.32 -9.42 -4.68
CA GLU A 136 12.87 -8.94 -3.42
C GLU A 136 14.24 -9.57 -3.09
N CYS A 137 14.44 -10.86 -3.39
CA CYS A 137 15.68 -11.58 -3.05
C CYS A 137 16.48 -12.06 -4.26
N ASP A 138 16.04 -11.76 -5.47
CA ASP A 138 16.70 -12.03 -6.76
C ASP A 138 17.13 -13.50 -6.94
N THR A 139 16.44 -14.40 -6.23
CA THR A 139 16.77 -15.82 -6.16
C THR A 139 15.78 -16.61 -7.00
N LYS A 140 16.31 -17.44 -7.91
CA LYS A 140 15.50 -18.39 -8.68
C LYS A 140 15.03 -19.54 -7.81
N PHE A 141 13.75 -19.87 -7.87
CA PHE A 141 13.18 -21.02 -7.19
C PHE A 141 12.11 -21.70 -8.04
N SER A 142 11.96 -23.02 -7.85
CA SER A 142 10.93 -23.84 -8.50
C SER A 142 9.76 -24.04 -7.55
N LEU A 143 8.52 -23.97 -8.06
CA LEU A 143 7.34 -24.39 -7.31
C LEU A 143 7.26 -25.92 -7.22
N ASN A 144 6.64 -26.43 -6.16
CA ASN A 144 6.41 -27.87 -6.01
C ASN A 144 5.31 -28.34 -6.97
N GLU A 145 5.41 -29.60 -7.44
CA GLU A 145 4.44 -30.21 -8.36
C GLU A 145 2.98 -30.11 -7.88
N GLU A 146 2.74 -30.22 -6.57
CA GLU A 146 1.40 -30.10 -5.97
C GLU A 146 0.82 -28.66 -6.07
N THR A 147 1.67 -27.64 -6.06
CA THR A 147 1.24 -26.25 -6.27
C THR A 147 0.90 -26.01 -7.73
N ILE A 148 1.69 -26.56 -8.65
CA ILE A 148 1.48 -26.46 -10.10
C ILE A 148 0.18 -27.17 -10.51
N GLU A 149 -0.10 -28.36 -9.96
CA GLU A 149 -1.36 -29.07 -10.22
C GLU A 149 -2.59 -28.30 -9.75
N ARG A 150 -2.50 -27.59 -8.62
CA ARG A 150 -3.60 -26.75 -8.12
C ARG A 150 -3.85 -25.52 -8.97
N LEU A 151 -2.81 -24.94 -9.56
CA LEU A 151 -2.94 -23.79 -10.47
C LEU A 151 -3.56 -24.22 -11.80
N LYS A 152 -3.09 -25.35 -12.38
CA LYS A 152 -3.67 -25.93 -13.61
C LYS A 152 -5.15 -26.27 -13.48
N GLN A 153 -5.56 -26.75 -12.30
CA GLN A 153 -6.96 -27.07 -12.06
C GLN A 153 -7.86 -25.82 -11.94
N ALA A 154 -7.29 -24.67 -11.56
CA ALA A 154 -8.01 -23.40 -11.53
C ALA A 154 -8.17 -22.78 -12.93
N GLU A 155 -7.22 -23.04 -13.84
CA GLU A 155 -7.28 -22.66 -15.26
C GLU A 155 -8.34 -23.47 -16.03
N ASP A 156 -8.50 -24.76 -15.72
CA ASP A 156 -9.53 -25.62 -16.36
C ASP A 156 -10.96 -25.27 -15.91
N ASP A 157 -11.14 -24.79 -14.66
CA ASP A 157 -12.46 -24.44 -14.10
C ASP A 157 -12.98 -23.06 -14.57
N SER A 158 -12.12 -22.16 -15.05
CA SER A 158 -12.51 -20.83 -15.55
C SER A 158 -13.08 -20.84 -16.97
N HIS A 159 -12.99 -21.97 -17.69
CA HIS A 159 -13.42 -22.12 -19.08
C HIS A 159 -14.76 -22.84 -19.30
N HIS A 160 -15.50 -23.16 -18.24
CA HIS A 160 -16.86 -23.73 -18.37
C HIS A 160 -17.93 -22.82 -17.74
N PRO A 161 -18.56 -21.93 -18.52
CA PRO A 161 -19.90 -21.49 -18.19
C PRO A 161 -20.82 -22.68 -18.49
N GLU A 162 -21.12 -23.50 -17.49
CA GLU A 162 -22.25 -24.42 -17.58
C GLU A 162 -23.53 -23.58 -17.58
N GLU A 163 -23.98 -23.23 -18.79
CA GLU A 163 -25.39 -23.03 -19.09
C GLU A 163 -26.14 -24.34 -18.75
N GLU A 164 -26.98 -24.33 -17.73
CA GLU A 164 -28.26 -25.06 -17.68
C GLU A 164 -29.22 -24.51 -16.60
#